data_AF-A0A645JNH5-F1
#
_entry.id   AF-A0A645JNH5-F1
#
_cell.length_a   1.000
_cell.length_b   1.000
_cell.length_c   1.000
_cell.angle_alpha   90.00
_cell.angle_beta   90.00
_cell.angle_gamma   90.00
#
_symmetry.space_group_name_H-M   'P 1'
#
loop_
_entity.id
_entity.type
_entity.pdbx_description
1 polymer ?
#
loop_
_entity_poly.entity_id
_entity_poly.type
_entity_poly.pdbx_seq_one_letter_code
_entity_poly.pdbx_strand_id
1 'polypeptide(L)' 'MVVGSREEAEVEMALPGLTDYVRGLYEAARSMPMGRWLMIRVTDQDILRDVKLLMGIRVKPKAR' A
#
# COMPACT_ATOMS: atom_id res chain seq x y z
N MET A 1 3.67 1.82 6.84
CA MET A 1 3.30 2.70 5.70
C MET A 1 1.87 3.16 5.89
N VAL A 2 1.57 4.45 5.70
CA VAL A 2 0.18 4.97 5.75
C VAL A 2 -0.33 5.08 4.32
N VAL A 3 -1.41 4.40 3.97
CA VAL A 3 -2.17 4.61 2.73
C VAL A 3 -3.22 5.66 3.04
N GLY A 4 -3.07 6.89 2.58
CA GLY A 4 -4.06 7.94 2.79
C GLY A 4 -5.33 7.68 1.98
N SER A 5 -6.44 8.30 2.37
CA SER A 5 -7.75 8.10 1.75
C SER A 5 -7.77 8.47 0.25
N ARG A 6 -6.84 9.32 -0.21
CA ARG A 6 -6.68 9.68 -1.63
C ARG A 6 -5.93 8.63 -2.43
N GLU A 7 -5.05 7.87 -1.78
CA GLU A 7 -4.29 6.79 -2.40
C GLU A 7 -5.02 5.44 -2.32
N GLU A 8 -6.06 5.32 -1.49
CA GLU A 8 -6.79 4.07 -1.22
C GLU A 8 -7.32 3.45 -2.52
N ALA A 9 -7.93 4.24 -3.41
CA ALA A 9 -8.42 3.77 -4.71
C ALA A 9 -7.30 3.25 -5.63
N GLU A 10 -6.12 3.89 -5.63
CA GLU A 10 -4.99 3.45 -6.44
C GLU A 10 -4.33 2.19 -5.88
N VAL A 11 -4.28 2.08 -4.55
CA VAL A 11 -3.83 0.87 -3.87
C VAL A 11 -4.79 -0.28 -4.14
N GLU A 12 -6.10 -0.04 -4.14
CA GLU A 12 -7.10 -1.05 -4.48
C GLU A 12 -6.95 -1.57 -5.91
N MET A 13 -6.64 -0.69 -6.87
CA MET A 13 -6.31 -1.11 -8.23
C MET A 13 -5.02 -1.94 -8.31
N ALA A 14 -4.05 -1.69 -7.42
CA ALA A 14 -2.79 -2.42 -7.37
C ALA A 14 -2.87 -3.74 -6.57
N LEU A 15 -3.87 -3.94 -5.69
CA LEU A 15 -4.04 -5.12 -4.84
C LEU A 15 -3.93 -6.48 -5.57
N PRO A 16 -4.48 -6.65 -6.80
CA PRO A 16 -4.34 -7.92 -7.53
C PRO A 16 -2.89 -8.27 -7.89
N GLY A 17 -2.01 -7.27 -8.02
CA GLY A 17 -0.59 -7.46 -8.34
C GLY A 17 0.34 -7.57 -7.14
N LEU A 18 -0.18 -7.38 -5.93
CA LEU A 18 0.58 -7.55 -4.68
C LEU A 18 0.53 -9.00 -4.20
N THR A 19 1.52 -9.37 -3.39
CA THR A 19 1.56 -10.63 -2.67
C THR A 19 0.36 -10.78 -1.73
N ASP A 20 -0.03 -12.03 -1.48
CA ASP A 20 -1.14 -12.34 -0.58
C ASP A 20 -0.88 -11.83 0.85
N TYR A 21 0.38 -11.77 1.28
CA TYR A 21 0.76 -11.18 2.57
C TYR A 21 0.37 -9.69 2.66
N VAL A 22 0.73 -8.90 1.65
CA VAL A 22 0.44 -7.46 1.64
C VAL A 22 -1.06 -7.22 1.44
N ARG A 23 -1.74 -8.02 0.62
CA ARG A 23 -3.20 -7.97 0.47
C ARG A 23 -3.92 -8.29 1.78
N GLY A 24 -3.51 -9.34 2.49
CA GLY A 24 -4.07 -9.71 3.79
C GLY A 24 -3.84 -8.63 4.85
N LEU A 25 -2.65 -8.03 4.88
CA LEU A 25 -2.38 -6.87 5.74
C LEU A 25 -3.26 -5.67 5.38
N TYR A 26 -3.48 -5.44 4.09
CA TYR A 26 -4.36 -4.38 3.63
C TYR A 26 -5.77 -4.61 4.17
N GLU A 27 -6.39 -5.75 3.87
CA GLU A 27 -7.75 -6.10 4.31
C GLU A 27 -7.92 -6.06 5.83
N ALA A 28 -6.93 -6.57 6.58
CA ALA A 28 -6.95 -6.59 8.04
C ALA A 28 -6.75 -5.21 8.69
N ALA A 29 -6.09 -4.27 7.98
CA ALA A 29 -5.81 -2.97 8.55
C ALA A 29 -7.06 -2.07 8.53
N ARG A 30 -7.32 -1.46 9.68
CA ARG A 30 -8.48 -0.58 9.88
C ARG A 30 -8.34 0.69 9.02
N SER A 31 -9.34 0.98 8.21
CA SER A 31 -9.45 2.28 7.54
C SER A 31 -9.76 3.36 8.60
N MET A 32 -8.97 4.43 8.61
CA MET A 32 -9.13 5.57 9.52
C MET A 32 -9.33 6.85 8.69
N PRO A 33 -9.86 7.95 9.26
CA PRO A 33 -10.06 9.20 8.52
C PRO A 33 -8.80 9.78 7.87
N MET A 34 -7.63 9.42 8.41
CA MET A 34 -6.31 9.83 7.91
C MET A 34 -5.66 8.78 6.99
N GLY A 35 -6.36 7.70 6.67
CA GLY A 35 -5.87 6.56 5.90
C GLY A 35 -5.71 5.26 6.71
N ARG A 36 -5.17 4.24 6.06
CA ARG A 36 -4.92 2.90 6.60
C ARG A 36 -3.43 2.74 6.95
N TRP A 37 -3.12 2.29 8.16
CA TRP A 37 -1.74 2.06 8.57
C TRP A 37 -1.36 0.59 8.38
N LEU A 38 -0.42 0.33 7.49
CA LEU A 38 0.09 -1.00 7.16
C LEU A 38 1.49 -1.18 7.74
N MET A 39 1.63 -2.05 8.73
CA MET A 39 2.92 -2.48 9.23
C MET A 39 3.39 -3.69 8.41
N ILE A 40 4.06 -3.43 7.29
CA ILE A 40 4.56 -4.45 6.38
C ILE A 40 5.94 -4.91 6.85
N ARG A 41 6.10 -6.19 7.19
CA ARG A 41 7.39 -6.80 7.47
C ARG A 41 8.01 -7.28 6.16
N VAL A 42 9.14 -6.70 5.77
CA VAL A 42 9.85 -7.10 4.56
C VAL A 42 10.75 -8.29 4.87
N THR A 43 10.39 -9.47 4.40
CA THR A 43 11.17 -10.71 4.61
C THR A 43 11.89 -11.20 3.35
N ASP A 44 11.46 -10.75 2.18
CA ASP A 44 11.90 -11.24 0.88
C ASP A 44 11.76 -10.16 -0.21
N GLN A 45 12.26 -10.46 -1.41
CA GLN A 45 12.29 -9.53 -2.52
C GLN A 45 10.91 -9.24 -3.10
N ASP A 46 9.95 -10.16 -3.01
CA ASP A 46 8.59 -9.95 -3.49
C ASP A 46 7.86 -8.93 -2.62
N ILE A 47 7.98 -9.03 -1.29
CA ILE A 47 7.42 -8.03 -0.39
C ILE A 47 8.13 -6.69 -0.58
N LEU A 48 9.45 -6.67 -0.83
CA LEU A 48 10.18 -5.44 -1.13
C LEU A 48 9.66 -4.76 -2.42
N ARG A 49 9.36 -5.54 -3.47
CA ARG A 49 8.75 -5.04 -4.71
C ARG A 49 7.40 -4.41 -4.42
N ASP A 50 6.56 -5.08 -3.65
CA ASP A 50 5.23 -4.58 -3.28
C ASP A 50 5.31 -3.26 -2.50
N VAL A 51 6.23 -3.16 -1.54
CA VAL A 51 6.47 -1.90 -0.80
C VAL A 51 6.90 -0.79 -1.75
N LYS A 52 7.77 -1.07 -2.73
CA LYS A 52 8.19 -0.06 -3.72
C LYS A 52 7.02 0.40 -4.61
N LEU A 53 6.15 -0.51 -5.04
CA LEU A 53 4.94 -0.18 -5.78
C LEU A 53 4.03 0.76 -4.97
N LEU A 54 3.77 0.40 -3.71
CA LEU A 54 2.94 1.21 -2.81
C LEU A 54 3.58 2.58 -2.50
N MET A 55 4.90 2.65 -2.37
CA MET A 55 5.60 3.93 -2.26
C MET A 55 5.47 4.76 -3.55
N GLY A 56 5.52 4.14 -4.73
CA GLY A 56 5.31 4.83 -6.00
C GLY A 56 3.94 5.51 -6.10
N ILE A 57 2.89 4.85 -5.59
CA ILE A 57 1.54 5.40 -5.49
C ILE A 57 1.51 6.61 -4.55
N ARG A 58 2.11 6.48 -3.35
CA ARG A 58 2.15 7.57 -2.36
C ARG A 58 3.00 8.78 -2.78
N VAL A 59 4.08 8.54 -3.50
CA VAL A 59 5.07 9.56 -3.88
C VAL A 59 4.71 10.18 -5.24
N LYS A 60 3.50 9.94 -5.78
CA LYS A 60 3.03 10.57 -7.02
C LYS A 60 3.48 12.05 -7.03
N PRO A 61 4.34 12.45 -7.97
CA PRO A 61 4.83 13.81 -8.01
C PRO A 61 3.60 14.69 -8.19
N LYS A 62 3.40 15.63 -7.25
CA LYS A 62 2.44 16.71 -7.41
C LYS A 62 2.80 17.36 -8.75
N ALA A 63 1.97 17.15 -9.77
CA ALA A 63 2.17 17.76 -11.08
C ALA A 63 2.34 19.26 -10.83
N ARG A 64 3.51 19.78 -11.20
CA ARG A 64 3.88 21.19 -11.05
C ARG A 64 3.18 22.01 -12.12
#